data_AF-A0A434CJ72-F1
#
_entry.id   AF-A0A434CJ72-F1
#
_cell.length_a   1.000
_cell.length_b   1.000
_cell.length_c   1.000
_cell.angle_alpha   90.00
_cell.angle_beta   90.00
_cell.angle_gamma   90.00
#
_symmetry.space_group_name_H-M   'P 1'
#
loop_
_entity.id
_entity.type
_entity.pdbx_description
1 polymer ?
#
loop_
_entity_poly.entity_id
_entity_poly.type
_entity_poly.pdbx_seq_one_letter_code
_entity_poly.pdbx_strand_id
1 'polypeptide(L)'
;MSDVIGLVLPFFGLIFVGFLVARITRQPLEALGWMNTFIVYVALPALFFQLLAKTPFEDLTEWRFIFGSVVSTFMIFSLMFMGSVLTSRGEIAQSTIKALAAAYGNIGYM
;
A
#
# COMPACT_ATOMS: atom_id res chain seq x y z
N MET A 1 2.19 -3.16 -19.63
CA MET A 1 3.31 -2.77 -18.76
C MET A 1 3.58 -1.26 -18.79
N SER A 2 3.52 -0.60 -19.96
CA SER A 2 3.58 0.87 -20.08
C SER A 2 2.52 1.61 -19.26
N ASP A 3 1.28 1.10 -19.24
CA ASP A 3 0.18 1.74 -18.51
C ASP A 3 0.36 1.71 -16.99
N VAL A 4 0.99 0.65 -16.47
CA VAL A 4 1.30 0.53 -15.04
C VAL A 4 2.32 1.61 -14.65
N ILE A 5 3.36 1.79 -15.45
CA ILE A 5 4.37 2.83 -15.23
C ILE A 5 3.72 4.22 -15.33
N GLY A 6 2.86 4.43 -16.34
CA GLY A 6 2.15 5.69 -16.55
C GLY A 6 1.17 6.05 -15.43
N LEU A 7 0.61 5.06 -14.73
CA LEU A 7 -0.26 5.27 -13.56
C LEU A 7 0.54 5.53 -12.28
N VAL A 8 1.64 4.80 -12.10
CA VAL A 8 2.43 4.80 -10.86
C VAL A 8 3.34 6.03 -10.76
N LEU A 9 3.93 6.49 -11.86
CA LEU A 9 4.85 7.64 -11.89
C LEU A 9 4.22 8.95 -11.39
N PRO A 10 3.02 9.34 -11.86
CA PRO A 10 2.37 10.56 -11.38
C PRO A 10 2.07 10.52 -9.89
N PHE A 11 1.64 9.35 -9.39
CA PHE A 11 1.33 9.16 -7.97
C PHE A 11 2.58 9.37 -7.09
N PHE A 12 3.66 8.65 -7.38
CA PHE A 12 4.92 8.84 -6.66
C PHE A 12 5.56 10.20 -6.92
N GLY A 13 5.35 10.78 -8.11
CA GLY A 13 5.77 12.13 -8.44
C GLY A 13 5.11 13.17 -7.54
N LEU A 14 3.81 13.05 -7.28
CA LEU A 14 3.08 13.96 -6.38
C LEU A 14 3.61 13.84 -4.94
N ILE A 15 3.84 12.61 -4.45
CA ILE A 15 4.44 12.37 -3.13
C ILE A 15 5.82 13.03 -3.04
N PHE A 16 6.65 12.85 -4.08
CA PHE A 16 7.98 13.44 -4.14
C PHE A 16 7.95 14.98 -4.15
N VAL A 17 7.02 15.58 -4.90
CA VAL A 17 6.83 17.04 -4.89
C VAL A 17 6.41 17.52 -3.50
N GLY A 18 5.47 16.84 -2.84
CA GLY A 18 5.07 17.15 -1.47
C GLY A 18 6.24 17.08 -0.48
N PHE A 19 7.08 16.05 -0.59
CA PHE A 19 8.31 15.91 0.19
C PHE A 19 9.30 17.06 -0.08
N LEU A 20 9.52 17.41 -1.34
CA LEU A 20 10.45 18.49 -1.71
C LEU A 20 9.99 19.85 -1.17
N VAL A 21 8.69 20.15 -1.29
CA VAL A 21 8.09 21.37 -0.76
C VAL A 21 8.21 21.42 0.76
N ALA A 22 7.88 20.34 1.46
CA ALA A 22 8.01 20.25 2.92
C ALA A 22 9.47 20.43 3.37
N ARG A 23 10.43 19.89 2.62
CA ARG A 23 11.87 20.02 2.88
C ARG A 23 12.37 21.44 2.67
N ILE A 24 11.92 22.13 1.62
CA ILE A 24 12.31 23.51 1.31
C ILE A 24 11.71 24.47 2.34
N THR A 25 10.45 24.27 2.71
CA THR A 25 9.74 25.14 3.67
C THR A 25 10.08 24.84 5.13
N ARG A 26 10.85 23.79 5.42
CA ARG A 26 11.26 23.37 6.77
C ARG A 26 10.09 23.32 7.76
N GLN A 27 8.97 22.73 7.33
CA GLN A 27 7.77 22.66 8.16
C GLN A 27 8.05 21.92 9.48
N PRO A 28 7.65 22.47 10.63
CA PRO A 28 7.79 21.79 11.90
C PRO A 28 6.87 20.57 11.95
N LEU A 29 7.30 19.49 12.61
CA LEU A 29 6.54 18.24 12.76
C LEU A 29 5.14 18.44 13.33
N GLU A 30 4.98 19.43 14.22
CA GLU A 30 3.68 19.79 14.81
C GLU A 30 2.67 20.28 13.76
N ALA A 31 3.13 20.96 12.70
CA ALA A 31 2.27 21.39 11.60
C ALA A 31 1.73 20.21 10.76
N LEU A 32 2.45 19.09 10.73
CA LEU A 32 2.01 17.85 10.09
C LEU A 32 1.10 17.00 10.98
N GLY A 33 1.08 17.22 12.30
CA GLY A 33 0.27 16.45 13.23
C GLY A 33 -1.22 16.52 12.90
N TRP A 34 -1.73 17.73 12.63
CA TRP A 34 -3.13 17.93 12.21
C TRP A 34 -3.44 17.23 10.88
N MET A 35 -2.48 17.25 9.94
CA MET A 35 -2.65 16.64 8.62
C MET A 35 -2.77 15.13 8.74
N ASN A 36 -2.00 14.50 9.63
CA ASN A 36 -2.15 13.07 9.93
C ASN A 36 -3.55 12.76 10.49
N THR A 37 -4.04 13.56 11.44
CA THR A 37 -5.40 13.38 11.99
C THR A 37 -6.47 13.53 10.90
N PHE A 38 -6.37 14.56 10.06
CA PHE A 38 -7.27 14.77 8.94
C PHE A 38 -7.25 13.58 7.96
N ILE A 39 -6.06 13.12 7.57
CA ILE A 39 -5.92 11.99 6.63
C ILE A 39 -6.54 10.72 7.22
N VAL A 40 -6.17 10.37 8.44
CA VAL A 40 -6.58 9.09 9.07
C VAL A 40 -8.06 9.07 9.44
N TYR A 41 -8.59 10.16 10.00
CA TYR A 41 -9.95 10.16 10.55
C TYR A 41 -11.01 10.77 9.64
N VAL A 42 -10.64 11.55 8.61
CA VAL A 42 -11.60 12.22 7.72
C VAL A 42 -11.45 11.75 6.29
N ALA A 43 -10.26 11.91 5.70
CA ALA A 43 -10.05 11.62 4.29
C ALA A 43 -10.15 10.13 3.96
N LEU A 44 -9.48 9.26 4.73
CA LEU A 44 -9.50 7.81 4.54
C LEU A 44 -10.92 7.23 4.63
N PRO A 45 -11.72 7.51 5.68
CA PRO A 45 -13.10 7.04 5.75
C PRO A 45 -13.97 7.53 4.59
N ALA A 46 -13.84 8.80 4.19
CA ALA A 46 -14.57 9.35 3.06
C ALA A 46 -14.19 8.67 1.73
N LEU A 47 -12.90 8.38 1.53
CA LEU A 47 -12.40 7.66 0.37
C LEU A 47 -12.93 6.23 0.32
N PHE A 48 -12.94 5.51 1.45
CA PHE A 48 -13.55 4.18 1.52
C PHE A 48 -15.04 4.25 1.17
N PHE A 49 -15.78 5.21 1.72
CA PHE A 49 -17.20 5.37 1.38
C PHE A 49 -17.41 5.63 -0.12
N GLN A 50 -16.58 6.48 -0.72
CA GLN A 50 -16.65 6.77 -2.16
C GLN A 50 -16.32 5.55 -3.02
N LEU A 51 -15.31 4.75 -2.65
CA LEU A 51 -14.95 3.52 -3.34
C LEU A 51 -16.08 2.48 -3.24
N LEU A 52 -16.59 2.24 -2.03
CA LEU A 52 -17.71 1.32 -1.80
C LEU A 52 -18.98 1.75 -2.55
N ALA A 53 -19.26 3.05 -2.65
CA ALA A 53 -20.41 3.56 -3.39
C ALA A 53 -20.30 3.42 -4.92
N LYS A 54 -19.08 3.39 -5.47
CA LYS A 54 -18.84 3.26 -6.92
C LYS A 54 -18.65 1.82 -7.39
N THR A 55 -18.27 0.92 -6.50
CA THR A 55 -17.93 -0.47 -6.88
C THR A 55 -19.23 -1.29 -6.97
N PRO A 56 -19.60 -1.81 -8.16
CA PRO A 56 -20.75 -2.70 -8.27
C PRO A 56 -20.49 -3.99 -7.49
N PHE A 57 -21.43 -4.42 -6.65
CA PHE A 57 -21.31 -5.67 -5.91
C PHE A 57 -21.14 -6.91 -6.81
N GLU A 58 -21.54 -6.79 -8.07
CA GLU A 58 -21.41 -7.84 -9.10
C GLU A 58 -19.94 -8.08 -9.51
N ASP A 59 -19.11 -7.04 -9.57
CA ASP A 59 -17.67 -7.16 -9.89
C ASP A 59 -16.83 -7.66 -8.69
N LEU A 60 -17.31 -7.43 -7.46
CA LEU A 60 -16.67 -7.96 -6.25
C LEU A 60 -16.72 -9.49 -6.16
N THR A 61 -17.67 -10.10 -6.88
CA THR A 61 -17.93 -11.55 -6.83
C THR A 61 -17.27 -12.29 -8.01
N GLU A 62 -16.35 -11.64 -8.73
CA GLU A 62 -15.58 -12.30 -9.77
C GLU A 62 -14.57 -13.28 -9.12
N TRP A 63 -14.97 -14.54 -9.06
CA TRP A 63 -14.21 -15.61 -8.39
C TRP A 63 -12.77 -15.72 -8.90
N ARG A 64 -12.55 -15.43 -10.20
CA ARG A 64 -11.22 -15.41 -10.81
C ARG A 64 -10.34 -14.31 -10.23
N PHE A 65 -10.89 -13.13 -9.96
CA PHE A 65 -10.16 -12.03 -9.36
C PHE A 65 -9.81 -12.31 -7.90
N ILE A 66 -10.75 -12.87 -7.13
CA ILE A 66 -10.53 -13.27 -5.73
C ILE A 66 -9.40 -14.31 -5.65
N PHE A 67 -9.53 -15.42 -6.40
CA PHE A 67 -8.51 -16.47 -6.40
C PHE A 67 -7.18 -15.98 -6.94
N GLY A 68 -7.17 -15.20 -8.02
CA GLY A 68 -5.95 -14.62 -8.57
C GLY A 68 -5.24 -13.72 -7.56
N SER A 69 -5.98 -12.87 -6.85
CA SER A 69 -5.44 -11.95 -5.84
C SER A 69 -4.93 -12.70 -4.60
N VAL A 70 -5.69 -13.68 -4.10
CA VAL A 70 -5.28 -14.48 -2.93
C VAL A 70 -4.06 -15.34 -3.26
N VAL A 71 -4.07 -16.04 -4.38
CA VAL A 71 -2.96 -16.93 -4.79
C VAL A 71 -1.71 -16.12 -5.08
N SER A 72 -1.81 -14.99 -5.80
CA SER A 72 -0.64 -14.13 -6.08
C SER A 72 -0.05 -13.54 -4.80
N THR A 73 -0.88 -13.01 -3.91
CA THR A 73 -0.44 -12.48 -2.61
C THR A 73 0.21 -13.56 -1.76
N PHE A 74 -0.40 -14.75 -1.70
CA PHE A 74 0.14 -15.89 -0.97
C PHE A 74 1.46 -16.40 -1.56
N MET A 75 1.60 -16.38 -2.89
CA MET A 75 2.81 -16.80 -3.58
C MET A 75 3.97 -15.83 -3.30
N ILE A 76 3.72 -14.51 -3.37
CA ILE A 76 4.72 -13.48 -3.04
C ILE A 76 5.11 -13.59 -1.56
N PHE A 77 4.14 -13.72 -0.66
CA PHE A 77 4.39 -13.92 0.77
C PHE A 77 5.27 -15.15 1.01
N SER A 78 4.91 -16.29 0.43
CA SER A 78 5.63 -17.55 0.62
C SER A 78 7.06 -17.48 0.08
N LEU A 79 7.26 -16.87 -1.10
CA LEU A 79 8.58 -16.67 -1.69
C LEU A 79 9.47 -15.79 -0.81
N MET A 80 8.93 -14.65 -0.35
CA MET A 80 9.67 -13.72 0.50
C MET A 80 9.92 -14.28 1.90
N PHE A 81 8.97 -15.03 2.46
CA PHE A 81 9.13 -15.73 3.73
C PHE A 81 10.23 -16.79 3.63
N MET A 82 10.20 -17.65 2.60
CA MET A 82 11.21 -18.67 2.39
C MET A 82 12.59 -18.06 2.21
N GLY A 83 12.72 -17.05 1.33
CA GLY A 83 13.99 -16.34 1.12
C GLY A 83 14.52 -15.66 2.38
N SER A 84 13.63 -15.06 3.18
CA SER A 84 14.00 -14.45 4.45
C SER A 84 14.41 -15.49 5.50
N VAL A 85 13.71 -16.62 5.63
CA VAL A 85 14.06 -17.69 6.58
C VAL A 85 15.43 -18.29 6.27
N LEU A 86 15.74 -18.51 4.99
CA LEU A 86 17.04 -19.01 4.54
C LEU A 86 18.17 -18.00 4.84
N THR A 87 17.90 -16.69 4.69
CA THR A 87 18.89 -15.64 4.92
C THR A 87 19.09 -15.32 6.41
N SER A 88 18.00 -15.32 7.19
CA SER A 88 17.97 -15.01 8.63
C SER A 88 18.21 -16.23 9.53
N ARG A 89 18.73 -17.36 8.99
CA ARG A 89 19.09 -18.57 9.76
C ARG A 89 17.97 -19.12 10.65
N GLY A 90 16.72 -19.05 10.20
CA GLY A 90 15.58 -19.63 10.94
C GLY A 90 14.85 -18.67 11.89
N GLU A 91 15.13 -17.37 11.88
CA GLU A 91 14.28 -16.40 12.60
C GLU A 91 12.92 -16.21 11.92
N ILE A 92 11.95 -17.00 12.35
CA ILE A 92 10.59 -17.04 11.80
C ILE A 92 9.89 -15.69 12.00
N ALA A 93 9.98 -15.08 13.20
CA ALA A 93 9.27 -13.85 13.52
C ALA A 93 9.66 -12.68 12.60
N GLN A 94 10.96 -12.44 12.40
CA GLN A 94 11.44 -11.38 11.50
C GLN A 94 11.08 -11.68 10.04
N SER A 95 11.13 -12.95 9.65
CA SER A 95 10.83 -13.36 8.28
C SER A 95 9.35 -13.19 7.94
N THR A 96 8.45 -13.44 8.89
CA THR A 96 7.02 -13.14 8.74
C THR A 96 6.77 -11.66 8.53
N ILE A 97 7.43 -10.77 9.29
CA ILE A 97 7.26 -9.31 9.15
C ILE A 97 7.75 -8.85 7.77
N LYS A 98 8.91 -9.32 7.32
CA LYS A 98 9.46 -8.98 6.00
C LYS A 98 8.59 -9.49 4.85
N ALA A 99 8.10 -10.73 4.96
CA ALA A 99 7.21 -11.32 3.97
C ALA A 99 5.86 -10.59 3.93
N LEU A 100 5.31 -10.21 5.09
CA LEU A 100 4.10 -9.40 5.17
C LEU A 100 4.32 -8.05 4.51
N ALA A 101 5.40 -7.33 4.82
CA ALA A 101 5.71 -6.03 4.23
C ALA A 101 5.90 -6.10 2.70
N ALA A 102 6.38 -7.23 2.17
CA ALA A 102 6.57 -7.43 0.74
C ALA A 102 5.26 -7.82 0.01
N ALA A 103 4.38 -8.56 0.67
CA ALA A 103 3.08 -8.98 0.12
C ALA A 103 1.99 -7.91 0.32
N TYR A 104 2.14 -7.05 1.32
CA TYR A 104 1.26 -5.91 1.56
C TYR A 104 1.57 -4.82 0.53
N GLY A 105 0.79 -4.83 -0.55
CA GLY A 105 0.93 -3.85 -1.63
C GLY A 105 0.66 -2.42 -1.18
N ASN A 106 0.70 -1.49 -2.15
CA ASN A 106 0.50 -0.05 -1.92
C ASN A 106 -0.95 0.34 -1.53
N ILE A 107 -1.74 -0.60 -1.00
CA ILE A 107 -3.15 -0.45 -0.63
C ILE A 107 -3.31 0.59 0.46
N GLY A 108 -2.32 0.78 1.35
CA GLY A 108 -2.36 1.84 2.36
C GLY A 108 -2.28 3.26 1.78
N TYR A 109 -1.97 3.40 0.49
CA TYR A 109 -1.85 4.68 -0.22
C TYR A 109 -2.96 4.91 -1.26
N MET A 110 -3.78 3.89 -1.56
CA MET A 110 -4.94 3.97 -2.46
C MET A 110 -6.22 4.09 -1.66
#